data_AF-A0A3E2BL62-F1
#
_entry.id   AF-A0A3E2BL62-F1
#
_cell.length_a   1.000
_cell.length_b   1.000
_cell.length_c   1.000
_cell.angle_alpha   90.00
_cell.angle_beta   90.00
_cell.angle_gamma   90.00
#
_symmetry.space_group_name_H-M   'P 1'
#
loop_
_entity.id
_entity.type
_entity.pdbx_description
1 polymer ?
#
loop_
_entity_poly.entity_id
_entity_poly.type
_entity_poly.pdbx_seq_one_letter_code
_entity_poly.pdbx_strand_id
1 'polypeptide(L)'
;MNDIIERIDQKRRKILGTYVVGAIIFFGAWIVRFILKETGILTDPLDYAIAVPFAIGLIILLYSFGALIRVNKEIKTNPALQETLNDERVQLNTLLAFKYGFLAMLAGLAFFAVFNLFFPIKDTRSVFFGLLMVGAFSYNLKFYRLEKD
;
A
#
# COMPACT_ATOMS: atom_id res chain seq x y z
N MET A 1 8.85 -24.52 19.18
CA MET A 1 9.09 -24.09 17.77
C MET A 1 7.84 -23.46 17.17
N ASN A 2 6.67 -24.10 17.33
CA ASN A 2 5.37 -23.56 16.89
C ASN A 2 5.02 -22.18 17.49
N ASP A 3 5.25 -21.95 18.79
CA ASP A 3 4.95 -20.65 19.43
C ASP A 3 5.71 -19.45 18.86
N ILE A 4 6.94 -19.66 18.36
CA ILE A 4 7.77 -18.58 17.81
C ILE A 4 7.27 -18.22 16.40
N ILE A 5 6.92 -19.23 15.61
CA ILE A 5 6.35 -19.07 14.26
C ILE A 5 5.01 -18.33 14.35
N GLU A 6 4.13 -18.78 15.25
CA GLU A 6 2.80 -18.19 15.43
C GLU A 6 2.87 -16.72 15.89
N ARG A 7 3.79 -16.39 16.81
CA ARG A 7 4.01 -15.00 17.23
C ARG A 7 4.51 -14.11 16.09
N ILE A 8 5.39 -14.61 15.24
CA ILE A 8 5.91 -13.85 14.10
C ILE A 8 4.80 -13.64 13.06
N ASP A 9 3.98 -14.66 12.79
CA ASP A 9 2.86 -14.53 11.87
C ASP A 9 1.80 -13.54 12.37
N GLN A 10 1.44 -13.61 13.66
CA GLN A 10 0.54 -12.62 14.29
C GLN A 10 1.11 -11.20 14.22
N LYS A 11 2.42 -11.02 14.46
CA LYS A 11 3.10 -9.72 14.35
C LYS A 11 3.04 -9.19 12.92
N ARG A 12 3.30 -10.04 11.92
CA ARG A 12 3.23 -9.70 10.50
C ARG A 12 1.82 -9.30 10.08
N ARG A 13 0.81 -10.10 10.45
CA ARG A 13 -0.61 -9.82 10.17
C ARG A 13 -1.06 -8.50 10.80
N LYS A 14 -0.64 -8.21 12.03
CA LYS A 14 -0.96 -6.93 12.69
C LYS A 14 -0.35 -5.75 11.96
N ILE A 15 0.91 -5.83 11.55
CA ILE A 15 1.59 -4.76 10.81
C ILE A 15 0.93 -4.52 9.46
N LEU A 16 0.58 -5.58 8.73
CA LEU A 16 -0.13 -5.47 7.46
C LEU A 16 -1.53 -4.87 7.64
N GLY A 17 -2.26 -5.24 8.69
CA GLY A 17 -3.52 -4.58 9.05
C GLY A 17 -3.36 -3.07 9.25
N THR A 18 -2.34 -2.66 10.01
CA THR A 18 -2.01 -1.23 10.22
C THR A 18 -1.64 -0.53 8.90
N TYR A 19 -0.88 -1.20 8.02
CA TYR A 19 -0.53 -0.68 6.69
C TYR A 19 -1.79 -0.43 5.85
N VAL A 20 -2.76 -1.35 5.88
CA VAL A 20 -4.02 -1.21 5.13
C VAL A 20 -4.84 -0.02 5.62
N VAL A 21 -4.94 0.18 6.93
CA VAL A 21 -5.63 1.34 7.50
C VAL A 21 -4.94 2.64 7.08
N GLY A 22 -3.62 2.71 7.21
CA GLY A 22 -2.83 3.87 6.79
C GLY A 22 -2.99 4.20 5.31
N ALA A 23 -3.02 3.17 4.46
CA ALA A 23 -3.25 3.33 3.04
C ALA A 23 -4.64 3.88 2.71
N ILE A 24 -5.70 3.37 3.35
CA ILE A 24 -7.07 3.86 3.11
C ILE A 24 -7.15 5.36 3.44
N ILE A 25 -6.58 5.77 4.57
CA ILE A 25 -6.52 7.18 4.98
C ILE A 25 -5.74 8.00 3.94
N PHE A 26 -4.55 7.52 3.55
CA PHE A 26 -3.67 8.19 2.61
C PHE A 26 -4.31 8.36 1.23
N PHE A 27 -4.78 7.27 0.61
CA PHE A 27 -5.41 7.31 -0.72
C PHE A 27 -6.73 8.04 -0.70
N GLY A 28 -7.53 7.91 0.36
CA GLY A 28 -8.76 8.68 0.50
C GLY A 28 -8.48 10.18 0.47
N ALA A 29 -7.55 10.64 1.31
CA ALA A 29 -7.12 12.05 1.33
C ALA A 29 -6.52 12.49 -0.02
N TRP A 30 -5.67 11.65 -0.62
CA TRP A 30 -5.02 11.95 -1.90
C TRP A 30 -6.01 12.07 -3.05
N ILE A 31 -6.96 11.13 -3.19
CA ILE A 31 -8.00 11.16 -4.23
C ILE A 31 -8.89 12.40 -4.06
N VAL A 32 -9.33 12.68 -2.83
CA VAL A 32 -10.15 13.86 -2.54
C VAL A 32 -9.41 15.14 -2.91
N ARG A 33 -8.14 15.26 -2.49
CA ARG A 33 -7.29 16.41 -2.86
C ARG A 33 -7.13 16.55 -4.36
N PHE A 34 -6.87 15.45 -5.05
CA PHE A 34 -6.67 15.42 -6.50
C PHE A 34 -7.92 15.92 -7.24
N ILE A 35 -9.09 15.37 -6.90
CA ILE A 35 -10.36 15.76 -7.51
C ILE A 35 -10.62 17.25 -7.27
N LEU A 36 -10.52 17.73 -6.02
CA LEU A 36 -10.77 19.13 -5.68
C LEU A 36 -9.82 20.10 -6.37
N LYS A 37 -8.54 19.71 -6.53
CA LYS A 37 -7.53 20.49 -7.23
C LYS A 37 -7.84 20.59 -8.72
N GLU A 38 -8.16 19.48 -9.36
CA GLU A 38 -8.45 19.46 -10.81
C GLU A 38 -9.79 20.12 -11.14
N THR A 39 -10.79 20.09 -10.25
CA THR A 39 -12.05 20.83 -10.42
C THR A 39 -11.94 22.32 -10.07
N GLY A 40 -10.80 22.78 -9.53
CA GLY A 40 -10.58 24.18 -9.13
C GLY A 40 -11.37 24.60 -7.89
N ILE A 41 -11.86 23.65 -7.09
CA ILE A 41 -12.66 23.90 -5.86
C ILE A 41 -11.76 23.94 -4.61
N LEU A 42 -10.50 23.52 -4.74
CA LEU A 42 -9.54 23.48 -3.64
C LEU A 42 -9.19 24.89 -3.15
N THR A 43 -9.63 25.22 -1.94
CA THR A 43 -9.22 26.43 -1.21
C THR A 43 -8.06 26.11 -0.25
N ASP A 44 -7.26 27.10 0.13
CA ASP A 44 -6.13 26.89 1.05
C ASP A 44 -6.53 26.21 2.37
N PRO A 45 -7.63 26.61 3.06
CA PRO A 45 -8.03 25.94 4.30
C PRO A 45 -8.41 24.48 4.09
N LEU A 46 -9.02 24.16 2.94
CA LEU A 46 -9.39 22.80 2.58
C LEU A 46 -8.16 21.96 2.25
N ASP A 47 -7.15 22.54 1.60
CA ASP A 47 -5.87 21.85 1.34
C ASP A 47 -5.16 21.51 2.64
N TYR A 48 -5.11 22.45 3.60
CA TYR A 48 -4.55 22.18 4.93
C TYR A 48 -5.34 21.09 5.69
N ALA A 49 -6.67 21.14 5.62
CA ALA A 49 -7.52 20.14 6.27
C ALA A 49 -7.29 18.73 5.70
N ILE A 50 -7.03 18.61 4.39
CA ILE A 50 -6.73 17.32 3.73
C ILE A 50 -5.27 16.90 3.96
N ALA A 51 -4.35 17.84 4.13
CA ALA A 51 -2.94 17.55 4.42
C ALA A 51 -2.74 16.80 5.74
N VAL A 52 -3.58 17.05 6.75
CA VAL A 52 -3.51 16.36 8.06
C VAL A 52 -3.72 14.84 7.95
N PRO A 53 -4.87 14.34 7.44
CA PRO A 53 -5.05 12.90 7.26
C PRO A 53 -4.06 12.31 6.26
N PHE A 54 -3.65 13.08 5.23
CA PHE A 54 -2.61 12.66 4.30
C PHE A 54 -1.27 12.38 5.02
N ALA A 55 -0.81 13.30 5.87
CA ALA A 55 0.40 13.15 6.65
C ALA A 55 0.32 11.99 7.66
N ILE A 56 -0.83 11.85 8.33
CA ILE A 56 -1.09 10.73 9.26
C ILE A 56 -1.01 9.40 8.51
N GLY A 57 -1.70 9.27 7.37
CA GLY A 57 -1.66 8.08 6.53
C GLY A 57 -0.23 7.74 6.08
N LEU A 58 0.54 8.74 5.66
CA LEU A 58 1.94 8.57 5.27
C LEU A 58 2.82 8.06 6.41
N ILE A 59 2.68 8.64 7.62
CA ILE A 59 3.44 8.18 8.81
C ILE A 59 3.12 6.72 9.13
N ILE A 60 1.84 6.34 9.07
CA ILE A 60 1.40 4.96 9.32
C ILE A 60 1.99 4.00 8.26
N LEU A 61 1.99 4.41 6.99
CA LEU A 61 2.59 3.63 5.89
C LEU A 61 4.10 3.43 6.10
N LEU A 62 4.83 4.51 6.41
CA LEU A 62 6.28 4.45 6.65
C LEU A 62 6.62 3.60 7.86
N TYR A 63 5.89 3.75 8.96
CA TYR A 63 6.04 2.92 10.16
C TYR A 63 5.83 1.44 9.83
N SER A 64 4.73 1.12 9.14
CA SER A 64 4.36 -0.27 8.82
C SER A 64 5.35 -0.90 7.84
N PHE A 65 5.84 -0.12 6.87
CA PHE A 65 6.89 -0.55 5.94
C PHE A 65 8.20 -0.88 6.68
N GLY A 66 8.66 0.01 7.57
CA GLY A 66 9.84 -0.24 8.40
C GLY A 66 9.67 -1.46 9.31
N ALA A 67 8.48 -1.65 9.89
CA ALA A 67 8.17 -2.80 10.72
C ALA A 67 8.18 -4.11 9.92
N LEU A 68 7.64 -4.12 8.69
CA LEU A 68 7.70 -5.27 7.77
C LEU A 68 9.14 -5.63 7.39
N ILE A 69 9.98 -4.63 7.11
CA ILE A 69 11.40 -4.88 6.82
C ILE A 69 12.09 -5.55 8.01
N ARG A 70 11.83 -5.10 9.24
CA ARG A 70 12.40 -5.70 10.45
C ARG A 70 11.95 -7.15 10.62
N VAL A 71 10.66 -7.45 10.44
CA VAL A 71 10.13 -8.82 10.52
C VAL A 71 10.73 -9.72 9.43
N ASN A 72 10.83 -9.22 8.19
CA ASN A 72 11.48 -9.97 7.11
C ASN A 72 12.97 -10.24 7.40
N LYS A 73 13.66 -9.29 8.05
CA LYS A 73 15.04 -9.48 8.48
C LYS A 73 15.14 -10.55 9.58
N GLU A 74 14.25 -10.51 10.59
CA GLU A 74 14.16 -11.53 11.65
C GLU A 74 13.96 -12.94 11.04
N ILE A 75 13.06 -13.10 10.06
CA ILE A 75 12.80 -14.37 9.38
C ILE A 75 14.04 -14.85 8.61
N LYS A 76 14.72 -13.97 7.87
CA LYS A 76 15.92 -14.32 7.10
C LYS A 76 17.14 -14.68 7.96
N THR A 77 17.22 -14.12 9.18
CA THR A 77 18.35 -14.40 10.08
C THR A 77 18.21 -15.70 10.87
N ASN A 78 17.05 -16.35 10.84
CA ASN A 78 16.81 -17.58 11.59
C ASN A 78 16.53 -18.76 10.63
N PRO A 79 17.48 -19.70 10.48
CA PRO A 79 17.37 -20.81 9.54
C PRO A 79 16.10 -21.66 9.73
N ALA A 80 15.69 -21.89 10.98
CA ALA A 80 14.49 -22.67 11.30
C ALA A 80 13.19 -21.96 10.86
N LEU A 81 13.17 -20.63 10.90
CA LEU A 81 12.03 -19.84 10.39
C LEU A 81 12.06 -19.74 8.87
N GLN A 82 13.26 -19.64 8.28
CA GLN A 82 13.42 -19.59 6.84
C GLN A 82 12.98 -20.89 6.17
N GLU A 83 13.36 -22.05 6.72
CA GLU A 83 12.96 -23.34 6.15
C GLU A 83 11.45 -23.57 6.28
N THR A 84 10.86 -23.19 7.42
CA THR A 84 9.42 -23.41 7.66
C THR A 84 8.51 -22.40 6.94
N LEU A 85 8.99 -21.17 6.69
CA LEU A 85 8.18 -20.09 6.10
C LEU A 85 8.50 -19.80 4.63
N ASN A 86 9.60 -20.30 4.07
CA ASN A 86 10.11 -19.84 2.77
C ASN A 86 10.10 -20.91 1.67
N ASP A 87 9.40 -22.01 1.88
CA ASP A 87 9.19 -23.09 0.91
C ASP A 87 8.09 -22.69 -0.07
N GLU A 88 8.47 -22.30 -1.29
CA GLU A 88 7.66 -22.10 -2.53
C GLU A 88 6.39 -21.21 -2.45
N ARG A 89 5.51 -21.40 -1.47
CA ARG A 89 4.29 -20.62 -1.19
C ARG A 89 4.57 -19.13 -1.03
N VAL A 90 5.68 -18.73 -0.39
CA VAL A 90 6.04 -17.31 -0.29
C VAL A 90 6.43 -16.73 -1.64
N GLN A 91 7.17 -17.47 -2.47
CA GLN A 91 7.50 -17.01 -3.83
C GLN A 91 6.23 -16.88 -4.68
N LEU A 92 5.33 -17.86 -4.59
CA LEU A 92 4.04 -17.83 -5.27
C LEU A 92 3.17 -16.66 -4.80
N ASN A 93 3.11 -16.41 -3.50
CA ASN A 93 2.37 -15.29 -2.90
C ASN A 93 2.96 -13.95 -3.31
N THR A 94 4.29 -13.81 -3.36
CA THR A 94 4.98 -12.62 -3.88
C THR A 94 4.63 -12.39 -5.35
N LEU A 95 4.62 -13.44 -6.17
CA LEU A 95 4.30 -13.34 -7.59
C LEU A 95 2.82 -12.97 -7.84
N LEU A 96 1.91 -13.56 -7.08
CA LEU A 96 0.48 -13.21 -7.10
C LEU A 96 0.22 -11.79 -6.61
N ALA A 97 0.87 -11.38 -5.52
CA ALA A 97 0.81 -10.02 -5.01
C ALA A 97 1.36 -9.01 -6.03
N PHE A 98 2.45 -9.34 -6.70
CA PHE A 98 3.03 -8.51 -7.76
C PHE A 98 2.08 -8.34 -8.95
N LYS A 99 1.50 -9.43 -9.44
CA LYS A 99 0.48 -9.39 -10.50
C LYS A 99 -0.70 -8.51 -10.11
N TYR A 100 -1.14 -8.59 -8.86
CA TYR A 100 -2.26 -7.78 -8.36
C TYR A 100 -1.89 -6.29 -8.25
N GLY A 101 -0.69 -5.99 -7.74
CA GLY A 101 -0.14 -4.64 -7.71
C GLY A 101 -0.05 -4.03 -9.12
N PHE A 102 0.48 -4.78 -10.06
CA PHE A 102 0.59 -4.37 -11.46
C PHE A 102 -0.77 -4.16 -12.14
N LEU A 103 -1.72 -5.07 -11.96
CA LEU A 103 -3.09 -4.92 -12.48
C LEU A 103 -3.81 -3.71 -11.87
N ALA A 104 -3.60 -3.43 -10.58
CA ALA A 104 -4.15 -2.24 -9.94
C ALA A 104 -3.55 -0.95 -10.50
N MET A 105 -2.24 -0.94 -10.82
CA MET A 105 -1.62 0.18 -11.53
C MET A 105 -2.23 0.37 -12.92
N LEU A 106 -2.41 -0.71 -13.70
CA LEU A 106 -3.02 -0.64 -15.02
C LEU A 106 -4.47 -0.13 -14.96
N ALA A 107 -5.26 -0.60 -14.00
CA ALA A 107 -6.63 -0.15 -13.79
C ALA A 107 -6.67 1.33 -13.39
N GLY A 108 -5.78 1.76 -12.48
CA GLY A 108 -5.63 3.17 -12.13
C GLY A 108 -5.23 4.02 -13.34
N LEU A 109 -4.32 3.53 -14.18
CA LEU A 109 -3.85 4.23 -15.36
C LEU A 109 -4.98 4.38 -16.40
N ALA A 110 -5.76 3.33 -16.60
CA ALA A 110 -6.98 3.38 -17.42
C ALA A 110 -8.01 4.37 -16.86
N PHE A 111 -8.22 4.39 -15.53
CA PHE A 111 -9.08 5.37 -14.88
C PHE A 111 -8.62 6.81 -15.15
N PHE A 112 -7.32 7.11 -14.95
CA PHE A 112 -6.79 8.45 -15.22
C PHE A 112 -6.82 8.81 -16.71
N ALA A 113 -6.63 7.84 -17.61
CA ALA A 113 -6.75 8.06 -19.05
C ALA A 113 -8.19 8.47 -19.43
N VAL A 114 -9.20 7.77 -18.89
CA VAL A 114 -10.61 8.13 -19.08
C VAL A 114 -10.92 9.48 -18.42
N PHE A 115 -10.48 9.70 -17.18
CA PHE A 115 -10.69 10.96 -16.48
C PHE A 115 -10.12 12.15 -17.25
N ASN A 116 -8.93 12.00 -17.83
CA ASN A 116 -8.26 13.03 -18.62
C ASN A 116 -9.04 13.43 -19.89
N LEU A 117 -9.92 12.57 -20.42
CA LEU A 117 -10.79 12.91 -21.56
C LEU A 117 -11.86 13.93 -21.18
N PHE A 118 -12.32 13.92 -19.93
CA PHE A 118 -13.36 14.82 -19.43
C PHE A 118 -12.79 16.02 -18.69
N PHE A 119 -11.71 15.81 -17.93
CA PHE A 119 -11.04 16.81 -17.12
C PHE A 119 -9.52 16.76 -17.41
N PRO A 120 -9.00 17.64 -18.29
CA PRO A 120 -7.60 17.63 -18.68
C PRO A 120 -6.69 17.76 -17.45
N ILE A 121 -5.95 16.71 -17.16
CA ILE A 121 -5.10 16.61 -15.97
C ILE A 121 -3.89 17.50 -16.17
N LYS A 122 -3.76 18.54 -15.33
CA LYS A 122 -2.60 19.44 -15.37
C LYS A 122 -1.41 18.87 -14.59
N ASP A 123 -1.68 18.08 -13.55
CA ASP A 123 -0.66 17.54 -12.65
C ASP A 123 -0.39 16.05 -12.91
N THR A 124 0.28 15.75 -14.02
CA THR A 124 0.69 14.39 -14.40
C THR A 124 1.65 13.74 -13.40
N ARG A 125 2.41 14.53 -12.65
CA ARG A 125 3.33 14.02 -11.60
C ARG A 125 2.54 13.41 -10.45
N SER A 126 1.49 14.10 -9.98
CA SER A 126 0.61 13.58 -8.93
C SER A 126 -0.01 12.25 -9.35
N VAL A 127 -0.47 12.13 -10.60
CA VAL A 127 -1.00 10.87 -11.14
C VAL A 127 0.06 9.76 -11.12
N PHE A 128 1.27 10.03 -11.60
CA PHE A 128 2.34 9.04 -11.63
C PHE A 128 2.70 8.52 -10.22
N PHE A 129 2.89 9.42 -9.25
CA PHE A 129 3.15 9.03 -7.86
C PHE A 129 1.97 8.28 -7.24
N GLY A 130 0.74 8.71 -7.52
CA GLY A 130 -0.46 8.01 -7.09
C GLY A 130 -0.54 6.59 -7.62
N LEU A 131 -0.23 6.37 -8.89
CA LEU A 131 -0.22 5.04 -9.51
C LEU A 131 0.83 4.13 -8.88
N LEU A 132 2.06 4.61 -8.70
CA LEU A 132 3.12 3.84 -8.03
C LEU A 132 2.69 3.45 -6.60
N MET A 133 2.10 4.38 -5.87
CA MET A 133 1.58 4.14 -4.53
C MET A 133 0.44 3.11 -4.55
N VAL A 134 -0.53 3.23 -5.46
CA VAL A 134 -1.65 2.28 -5.61
C VAL A 134 -1.13 0.87 -5.93
N GLY A 135 -0.11 0.77 -6.78
CA GLY A 135 0.55 -0.50 -7.08
C GLY A 135 1.23 -1.12 -5.85
N ALA A 136 2.02 -0.32 -5.13
CA ALA A 136 2.67 -0.75 -3.90
C ALA A 136 1.65 -1.16 -2.82
N PHE A 137 0.55 -0.42 -2.70
CA PHE A 137 -0.53 -0.74 -1.78
C PHE A 137 -1.22 -2.05 -2.15
N SER A 138 -1.61 -2.20 -3.41
CA SER A 138 -2.33 -3.38 -3.90
C SER A 138 -1.47 -4.65 -3.82
N TYR A 139 -0.16 -4.52 -4.02
CA TYR A 139 0.82 -5.56 -3.72
C TYR A 139 0.75 -5.99 -2.25
N ASN A 140 0.94 -5.04 -1.32
CA ASN A 140 0.96 -5.35 0.12
C ASN A 140 -0.40 -5.89 0.62
N LEU A 141 -1.52 -5.37 0.10
CA LEU A 141 -2.87 -5.82 0.43
C LEU A 141 -3.12 -7.25 -0.04
N LYS A 142 -2.74 -7.59 -1.28
CA LYS A 142 -2.91 -8.95 -1.80
C LYS A 142 -2.01 -9.93 -1.05
N PHE A 143 -0.77 -9.52 -0.76
CA PHE A 143 0.15 -10.31 0.04
C PHE A 143 -0.45 -10.62 1.43
N TYR A 144 -1.02 -9.62 2.11
CA TYR A 144 -1.72 -9.82 3.39
C TYR A 144 -2.89 -10.80 3.31
N ARG A 145 -3.73 -10.72 2.26
CA ARG A 145 -4.84 -11.67 2.09
C ARG A 145 -4.33 -13.10 1.89
N LEU A 146 -3.31 -13.28 1.06
CA LEU A 146 -2.73 -14.60 0.78
C LEU A 146 -1.97 -15.22 1.96
N GLU A 147 -1.60 -14.44 2.98
CA GLU A 147 -1.10 -14.96 4.25
C GLU A 147 -2.21 -15.32 5.24
N LYS A 148 -3.42 -14.80 5.02
CA LYS A 148 -4.58 -15.06 5.88
C LYS A 148 -5.26 -16.39 5.54
N ASP A 149 -5.26 -16.74 4.25
CA ASP A 149 -5.78 -17.98 3.65
C ASP A 149 -4.71 -19.08 3.63
#